data_AF-A0A8H2SEA8-F1
#
_entry.id   AF-A0A8H2SEA8-F1
#
_cell.length_a   1.000
_cell.length_b   1.000
_cell.length_c   1.000
_cell.angle_alpha   90.00
_cell.angle_beta   90.00
_cell.angle_gamma   90.00
#
_symmetry.space_group_name_H-M   'P 1'
#
loop_
_entity.id
_entity.type
_entity.pdbx_description
1 polymer ?
#
loop_
_entity_poly.entity_id
_entity_poly.type
_entity_poly.pdbx_seq_one_letter_code
_entity_poly.pdbx_strand_id
1 'polypeptide(L)'
;MNITRPLSPHLTIHKPQFTPTFPIYHRIPGALLATMVSFSPPFGLEIGFFSLTYDNLYQLASGFSVNFPKVALSLVNLTSLAPRYHMGNGVRHLWRDLVFSQSSPIIRISEFPTLCVAFSAFGRILQRIYCRSSGLAQHLFIYHRRVRERRKEGYTFPPRQ
;
A
#
# COMPACT_ATOMS: atom_id res chain seq x y z
N MET A 1 -8.47 -13.27 41.00
CA MET A 1 -9.28 -14.47 40.67
C MET A 1 -8.38 -15.68 40.80
N ASN A 2 -8.61 -16.52 41.81
CA ASN A 2 -7.83 -17.75 42.00
C ASN A 2 -8.75 -18.93 41.66
N ILE A 3 -8.74 -19.31 40.38
CA ILE A 3 -9.56 -20.41 39.86
C ILE A 3 -8.63 -21.24 38.98
N THR A 4 -8.24 -22.42 39.45
CA THR A 4 -7.42 -23.41 38.75
C THR A 4 -8.20 -24.18 37.67
N ARG A 5 -9.18 -23.53 37.00
CA ARG A 5 -9.85 -24.13 35.84
C ARG A 5 -9.08 -23.78 34.57
N PRO A 6 -8.65 -24.78 33.78
CA PRO A 6 -8.03 -24.50 32.49
C PRO A 6 -9.06 -23.91 31.52
N LEU A 7 -8.64 -22.94 30.71
CA LEU A 7 -9.41 -22.45 29.58
C LEU A 7 -9.47 -23.55 28.52
N SER A 8 -10.66 -23.89 28.04
CA SER A 8 -10.78 -24.79 26.89
C SER A 8 -10.09 -24.17 25.67
N PRO A 9 -9.31 -24.94 24.89
CA PRO A 9 -8.74 -24.46 23.65
C PRO A 9 -9.89 -24.09 22.69
N HIS A 10 -9.85 -22.89 22.11
CA HIS A 10 -10.93 -22.39 21.24
C HIS A 10 -10.38 -22.09 19.84
N LEU A 11 -9.47 -21.11 19.71
CA LEU A 11 -8.87 -20.76 18.42
C LEU A 11 -8.04 -21.89 17.80
N THR A 12 -7.42 -22.73 18.63
CA THR A 12 -6.52 -23.79 18.17
C THR A 12 -7.23 -25.06 17.67
N ILE A 13 -8.45 -25.31 18.11
CA ILE A 13 -9.23 -26.50 17.71
C ILE A 13 -10.32 -26.19 16.68
N HIS A 14 -10.69 -24.92 16.51
CA HIS A 14 -11.69 -24.54 15.52
C HIS A 14 -11.17 -24.73 14.10
N LYS A 15 -11.95 -25.43 13.27
CA LYS A 15 -11.69 -25.53 11.84
C LYS A 15 -11.70 -24.12 11.22
N PRO A 16 -10.69 -23.72 10.43
CA PRO A 16 -10.71 -22.45 9.71
C PRO A 16 -11.93 -22.41 8.77
N GLN A 17 -12.91 -21.58 9.11
CA GLN A 17 -14.07 -21.30 8.28
C GLN A 17 -13.89 -19.93 7.63
N PHE A 18 -14.36 -19.75 6.40
CA PHE A 18 -14.34 -18.42 5.74
C PHE A 18 -15.22 -17.39 6.48
N THR A 19 -16.23 -17.86 7.20
CA THR A 19 -17.20 -17.04 7.93
C THR A 19 -16.59 -16.11 8.99
N PRO A 20 -15.77 -16.58 9.94
CA PRO A 20 -15.12 -15.74 10.96
C PRO A 20 -13.84 -15.02 10.50
N THR A 21 -13.22 -15.38 9.37
CA THR A 21 -11.96 -14.75 8.93
C THR A 21 -12.16 -13.38 8.28
N PHE A 22 -13.28 -13.20 7.60
CA PHE A 22 -13.68 -11.97 6.92
C PHE A 22 -13.71 -10.71 7.82
N PRO A 23 -14.34 -10.73 9.01
CA PRO A 23 -14.25 -9.62 9.95
C PRO A 23 -12.83 -9.30 10.43
N ILE A 24 -11.96 -10.30 10.55
CA ILE A 24 -10.56 -10.11 10.98
C ILE A 24 -9.79 -9.34 9.90
N TYR A 25 -10.02 -9.66 8.63
CA TYR A 25 -9.39 -8.95 7.51
C TYR A 25 -9.77 -7.48 7.42
N HIS A 26 -10.94 -7.07 7.92
CA HIS A 26 -11.30 -5.64 8.03
C HIS A 26 -10.63 -4.94 9.22
N ARG A 27 -10.48 -5.66 10.34
CA ARG A 27 -9.90 -5.14 11.58
C ARG A 27 -8.40 -4.88 11.45
N ILE A 28 -7.64 -5.72 10.76
CA ILE A 28 -6.19 -5.56 10.62
C ILE A 28 -5.84 -4.22 9.92
N PRO A 29 -6.36 -3.89 8.73
CA PRO A 29 -6.12 -2.60 8.08
C PRO A 29 -6.65 -1.41 8.89
N GLY A 30 -7.79 -1.57 9.58
CA GLY A 30 -8.32 -0.53 10.46
C GLY A 30 -7.40 -0.22 11.64
N ALA A 31 -6.87 -1.25 12.29
CA ALA A 31 -5.90 -1.11 13.37
C ALA A 31 -4.59 -0.48 12.88
N LEU A 32 -4.09 -0.89 11.70
CA LEU A 32 -2.91 -0.29 11.07
C LEU A 32 -3.13 1.20 10.74
N LEU A 33 -4.32 1.58 10.23
CA LEU A 33 -4.64 2.98 9.97
C LEU A 33 -4.73 3.79 11.26
N ALA A 34 -5.38 3.26 12.28
CA ALA A 34 -5.52 3.90 13.59
C ALA A 34 -4.14 4.11 14.25
N THR A 35 -3.25 3.13 14.19
CA THR A 35 -1.89 3.30 14.69
C THR A 35 -1.14 4.34 13.86
N MET A 36 -1.20 4.28 12.52
CA MET A 36 -0.55 5.29 11.67
C MET A 36 -0.99 6.72 12.00
N VAL A 37 -2.29 6.95 12.24
CA VAL A 37 -2.82 8.27 12.64
C VAL A 37 -2.46 8.63 14.07
N SER A 38 -2.41 7.65 14.99
CA SER A 38 -2.08 7.90 16.40
C SER A 38 -0.59 8.19 16.60
N PHE A 39 0.28 7.55 15.81
CA PHE A 39 1.73 7.77 15.77
C PHE A 39 2.15 8.86 14.79
N SER A 40 1.19 9.55 14.17
CA SER A 40 1.42 10.80 13.48
C SER A 40 1.05 12.04 14.32
N PRO A 41 1.39 12.19 15.63
CA PRO A 41 1.25 13.49 16.31
C PRO A 41 1.66 14.59 15.35
N PRO A 42 0.85 15.65 15.24
CA PRO A 42 0.86 16.50 14.06
C PRO A 42 2.31 16.89 13.87
N PHE A 43 2.83 16.77 12.66
CA PHE A 43 4.21 17.09 12.31
C PHE A 43 4.63 18.56 12.67
N GLY A 44 3.86 19.27 13.51
CA GLY A 44 4.17 20.54 14.16
C GLY A 44 3.73 20.71 15.64
N LEU A 45 3.47 19.67 16.45
CA LEU A 45 3.40 19.85 17.92
C LEU A 45 4.52 19.07 18.61
N GLU A 46 5.47 19.80 19.19
CA GLU A 46 6.56 19.29 20.03
C GLU A 46 6.00 18.65 21.32
N ILE A 47 5.49 17.43 21.24
CA ILE A 47 5.01 16.69 22.41
C ILE A 47 5.68 15.32 22.42
N GLY A 48 6.81 15.21 23.14
CA GLY A 48 7.31 13.93 23.66
C GLY A 48 8.77 13.57 23.43
N PHE A 49 9.28 12.71 24.32
CA PHE A 49 10.68 12.26 24.53
C PHE A 49 11.42 11.62 23.34
N PHE A 50 10.75 11.34 22.22
CA PHE A 50 11.37 10.87 20.98
C PHE A 50 11.47 12.02 19.99
N SER A 51 12.46 12.90 20.19
CA SER A 51 12.71 14.03 19.30
C SER A 51 13.44 13.58 18.03
N LEU A 52 12.76 12.79 17.20
CA LEU A 52 13.08 12.73 15.78
C LEU A 52 12.58 14.04 15.19
N THR A 53 13.46 15.03 15.09
CA THR A 53 13.11 16.30 14.46
C THR A 53 12.54 16.04 13.07
N TYR A 54 11.50 16.78 12.71
CA TYR A 54 10.84 16.69 11.41
C TYR A 54 11.86 16.65 10.26
N ASP A 55 12.91 17.47 10.37
CA ASP A 55 13.99 17.56 9.40
C ASP A 55 14.81 16.28 9.26
N ASN A 56 15.12 15.58 10.34
CA ASN A 56 15.90 14.33 10.28
C ASN A 56 15.10 13.20 9.62
N LEU A 57 13.80 13.10 9.94
CA LEU A 57 12.90 12.15 9.30
C LEU A 57 12.67 12.48 7.82
N TYR A 58 12.50 13.77 7.51
CA TYR A 58 12.35 14.24 6.15
C TYR A 58 13.61 13.97 5.32
N GLN A 59 14.80 14.24 5.85
CA GLN A 59 16.08 13.95 5.18
C GLN A 59 16.28 12.45 4.94
N LEU A 60 15.95 11.61 5.93
CA LEU A 60 16.01 10.16 5.76
C LEU A 60 15.03 9.66 4.70
N ALA A 61 13.77 10.12 4.74
CA ALA A 61 12.73 9.72 3.80
C ALA A 61 13.03 10.21 2.37
N SER A 62 13.49 11.45 2.23
CA SER A 62 13.88 12.02 0.94
C SER A 62 15.13 11.33 0.38
N GLY A 63 16.16 11.10 1.20
CA GLY A 63 17.34 10.32 0.81
C GLY A 63 16.97 8.91 0.33
N PHE A 64 16.10 8.22 1.07
CA PHE A 64 15.59 6.90 0.65
C PHE A 64 14.81 6.97 -0.66
N SER A 65 13.94 7.97 -0.82
CA SER A 65 13.15 8.14 -2.05
C SER A 65 14.00 8.48 -3.27
N VAL A 66 15.09 9.22 -3.10
CA VAL A 66 16.02 9.57 -4.19
C VAL A 66 16.87 8.36 -4.58
N ASN A 67 17.40 7.63 -3.59
CA ASN A 67 18.26 6.47 -3.84
C ASN A 67 17.48 5.26 -4.36
N PHE A 68 16.23 5.07 -3.91
CA PHE A 68 15.41 3.91 -4.24
C PHE A 68 13.98 4.30 -4.66
N PRO A 69 13.80 5.09 -5.74
CA PRO A 69 12.49 5.66 -6.11
C PRO A 69 11.44 4.58 -6.40
N LYS A 70 11.84 3.45 -7.00
CA LYS A 70 10.92 2.32 -7.27
C LYS A 70 10.42 1.66 -5.99
N VAL A 71 11.33 1.45 -5.04
CA VAL A 71 11.01 0.82 -3.75
C VAL A 71 10.15 1.76 -2.92
N ALA A 72 10.50 3.05 -2.87
CA ALA A 72 9.70 4.07 -2.20
C ALA A 72 8.28 4.16 -2.79
N LEU A 73 8.13 4.24 -4.11
CA LEU A 73 6.81 4.25 -4.76
C LEU A 73 6.02 2.96 -4.55
N SER A 74 6.69 1.80 -4.56
CA SER A 74 6.06 0.50 -4.26
C SER A 74 5.57 0.43 -2.82
N LEU A 75 6.35 0.93 -1.87
CA LEU A 75 5.99 0.99 -0.45
C LEU A 75 4.78 1.90 -0.22
N VAL A 76 4.76 3.09 -0.83
CA VAL A 76 3.60 3.98 -0.81
C VAL A 76 2.36 3.33 -1.44
N ASN A 77 2.54 2.58 -2.52
CA ASN A 77 1.44 1.83 -3.14
C ASN A 77 0.91 0.70 -2.24
N LEU A 78 1.81 0.03 -1.50
CA LEU A 78 1.46 -1.02 -0.55
C LEU A 78 0.72 -0.44 0.67
N THR A 79 1.21 0.65 1.26
CA THR A 79 0.54 1.30 2.40
C THR A 79 -0.84 1.81 2.03
N SER A 80 -1.02 2.30 0.80
CA SER A 80 -2.32 2.73 0.30
C SER A 80 -3.31 1.59 0.02
N LEU A 81 -2.91 0.31 0.12
CA LEU A 81 -3.83 -0.84 0.05
C LEU A 81 -4.76 -0.89 1.28
N ALA A 82 -4.22 -0.58 2.46
CA ALA A 82 -4.97 -0.60 3.72
C ALA A 82 -6.19 0.34 3.73
N PRO A 83 -6.09 1.64 3.40
CA PRO A 83 -7.25 2.53 3.38
C PRO A 83 -8.25 2.17 2.28
N ARG A 84 -7.80 1.72 1.10
CA ARG A 84 -8.71 1.28 0.01
C ARG A 84 -9.58 0.12 0.45
N TYR A 85 -8.96 -0.90 1.03
CA TYR A 85 -9.67 -2.07 1.52
C TYR A 85 -10.56 -1.72 2.72
N HIS A 86 -10.02 -1.03 3.73
CA HIS A 86 -10.76 -0.68 4.94
C HIS A 86 -12.00 0.18 4.63
N MET A 87 -11.86 1.19 3.77
CA MET A 87 -12.97 2.06 3.37
C MET A 87 -14.03 1.31 2.55
N GLY A 88 -13.63 0.54 1.53
CA GLY A 88 -14.57 -0.24 0.73
C GLY A 88 -15.31 -1.30 1.56
N ASN A 89 -14.61 -1.95 2.48
CA ASN A 89 -15.18 -2.91 3.41
C ASN A 89 -16.06 -2.22 4.47
N GLY A 90 -15.72 -1.00 4.90
CA GLY A 90 -16.51 -0.18 5.82
C GLY A 90 -17.85 0.26 5.21
N VAL A 91 -17.86 0.72 3.96
CA VAL A 91 -19.09 1.04 3.22
C VAL A 91 -20.00 -0.19 3.12
N ARG A 92 -19.43 -1.37 2.87
CA ARG A 92 -20.17 -2.63 2.86
C ARG A 92 -20.76 -2.99 4.23
N HIS A 93 -20.04 -2.71 5.32
CA HIS A 93 -20.58 -2.89 6.67
C HIS A 93 -21.75 -1.96 6.94
N LEU A 94 -21.64 -0.67 6.61
CA LEU A 94 -22.75 0.28 6.73
C LEU A 94 -23.96 -0.16 5.88
N TRP A 95 -23.72 -0.61 4.64
CA TRP A 95 -24.78 -1.13 3.78
C TRP A 95 -25.46 -2.37 4.35
N ARG A 96 -24.69 -3.28 4.95
CA ARG A 96 -25.21 -4.45 5.67
C ARG A 96 -26.14 -4.01 6.79
N ASP A 97 -25.67 -3.09 7.63
CA ASP A 97 -26.40 -2.65 8.83
C ASP A 97 -27.70 -1.92 8.47
N LEU A 98 -27.77 -1.27 7.31
CA LEU A 98 -28.95 -0.56 6.82
C LEU A 98 -29.98 -1.45 6.09
N VAL A 99 -29.53 -2.51 5.41
CA VAL A 99 -30.37 -3.22 4.41
C VAL A 99 -30.62 -4.69 4.75
N PHE A 100 -29.69 -5.40 5.40
CA PHE A 100 -29.73 -6.87 5.46
C PHE A 100 -29.49 -7.45 6.86
N SER A 101 -30.21 -8.53 7.17
CA SER A 101 -29.95 -9.35 8.36
C SER A 101 -28.62 -10.12 8.24
N GLN A 102 -27.88 -10.19 9.35
CA GLN A 102 -26.50 -10.69 9.46
C GLN A 102 -26.29 -12.16 9.02
N SER A 103 -27.37 -12.91 8.83
CA SER A 103 -27.36 -14.32 8.43
C SER A 103 -27.28 -14.56 6.92
N SER A 104 -27.39 -13.53 6.06
CA SER A 104 -27.50 -13.79 4.61
C SER A 104 -26.15 -14.19 3.95
N PRO A 105 -26.14 -15.19 3.05
CA PRO A 105 -24.94 -15.60 2.32
C PRO A 105 -24.43 -14.54 1.34
N ILE A 106 -25.32 -13.66 0.86
CA ILE A 106 -25.01 -12.54 -0.05
C ILE A 106 -23.96 -11.61 0.59
N ILE A 107 -24.17 -11.28 1.86
CA ILE A 107 -23.24 -10.46 2.64
C ILE A 107 -21.83 -11.09 2.69
N ARG A 108 -21.74 -12.42 2.82
CA ARG A 108 -20.46 -13.14 2.94
C ARG A 108 -19.67 -13.11 1.63
N ILE A 109 -20.35 -13.19 0.49
CA ILE A 109 -19.72 -13.18 -0.83
C ILE A 109 -19.31 -11.77 -1.24
N SER A 110 -20.03 -10.74 -0.77
CA SER A 110 -19.77 -9.33 -1.09
C SER A 110 -18.41 -8.79 -0.60
N GLU A 111 -17.65 -9.56 0.17
CA GLU A 111 -16.29 -9.19 0.57
C GLU A 111 -15.25 -9.40 -0.55
N PHE A 112 -15.43 -10.44 -1.36
CA PHE A 112 -14.52 -10.75 -2.46
C PHE A 112 -14.38 -9.60 -3.48
N PRO A 113 -15.48 -8.96 -3.95
CA PRO A 113 -15.39 -7.80 -4.83
C PRO A 113 -14.56 -6.66 -4.24
N THR A 114 -14.73 -6.34 -2.96
CA THR A 114 -13.96 -5.25 -2.31
C THR A 114 -12.46 -5.56 -2.27
N LEU A 115 -12.09 -6.82 -2.02
CA LEU A 115 -10.72 -7.29 -2.11
C LEU A 115 -10.18 -7.17 -3.55
N CYS A 116 -10.90 -7.71 -4.53
CA CYS A 116 -10.50 -7.68 -5.94
C CYS A 116 -10.29 -6.26 -6.47
N VAL A 117 -11.17 -5.31 -6.11
CA VAL A 117 -11.02 -3.91 -6.50
C VAL A 117 -9.75 -3.30 -5.90
N ALA A 118 -9.49 -3.52 -4.60
CA ALA A 118 -8.31 -3.02 -3.93
C ALA A 118 -6.99 -3.58 -4.54
N PHE A 119 -6.92 -4.89 -4.76
CA PHE A 119 -5.75 -5.54 -5.36
C PHE A 119 -5.56 -5.20 -6.85
N SER A 120 -6.64 -5.05 -7.63
CA SER A 120 -6.53 -4.63 -9.03
C SER A 120 -6.03 -3.19 -9.17
N ALA A 121 -6.45 -2.29 -8.29
CA ALA A 121 -5.92 -0.93 -8.23
C ALA A 121 -4.43 -0.91 -7.87
N PHE A 122 -4.03 -1.71 -6.86
CA PHE A 122 -2.63 -1.88 -6.48
C PHE A 122 -1.77 -2.42 -7.62
N GLY A 123 -2.24 -3.49 -8.30
CA GLY A 123 -1.53 -4.10 -9.43
C GLY A 123 -1.36 -3.15 -10.62
N ARG A 124 -2.39 -2.35 -10.95
CA ARG A 124 -2.29 -1.33 -12.01
C ARG A 124 -1.25 -0.26 -11.70
N ILE A 125 -1.13 0.16 -10.44
CA ILE A 125 -0.12 1.14 -10.03
C ILE A 125 1.28 0.53 -10.10
N LEU A 126 1.49 -0.70 -9.61
CA LEU A 126 2.76 -1.41 -9.77
C LEU A 126 3.13 -1.54 -11.25
N GLN A 127 2.21 -2.00 -12.09
CA GLN A 127 2.42 -2.12 -13.52
C GLN A 127 2.88 -0.79 -14.11
N ARG A 128 2.24 0.34 -13.76
CA ARG A 128 2.67 1.67 -14.21
C ARG A 128 4.08 2.03 -13.75
N ILE A 129 4.45 1.74 -12.50
CA ILE A 129 5.79 2.01 -11.96
C ILE A 129 6.86 1.23 -12.74
N TYR A 130 6.63 -0.07 -12.97
CA TYR A 130 7.62 -0.94 -13.62
C TYR A 130 7.62 -0.79 -15.16
N CYS A 131 6.46 -0.64 -15.81
CA CYS A 131 6.38 -0.42 -17.27
C CYS A 131 6.83 0.98 -17.70
N ARG A 132 6.62 2.03 -16.88
CA ARG A 132 7.15 3.36 -17.20
C ARG A 132 8.68 3.36 -17.21
N SER A 133 9.29 2.58 -16.32
CA SER A 133 10.76 2.45 -16.26
C SER A 133 11.34 1.76 -17.49
N SER A 134 10.68 0.73 -18.03
CA SER A 134 11.17 0.04 -19.23
C SER A 134 11.06 0.93 -20.48
N GLY A 135 9.99 1.72 -20.62
CA GLY A 135 9.85 2.67 -21.73
C GLY A 135 10.92 3.77 -21.74
N LEU A 136 11.21 4.38 -20.57
CA LEU A 136 12.27 5.38 -20.44
C LEU A 136 13.67 4.81 -20.71
N ALA A 137 13.95 3.61 -20.18
CA ALA A 137 15.23 2.93 -20.40
C ALA A 137 15.44 2.57 -21.89
N GLN A 138 14.39 2.09 -22.58
CA GLN A 138 14.44 1.82 -24.01
C GLN A 138 14.67 3.10 -24.83
N HIS A 139 13.98 4.19 -24.51
CA HIS A 139 14.15 5.46 -25.21
C HIS A 139 15.56 6.04 -25.04
N LEU A 140 16.11 6.00 -23.82
CA LEU A 140 17.50 6.39 -23.54
C LEU A 140 18.51 5.49 -24.27
N PHE A 141 18.28 4.18 -24.28
CA PHE A 141 19.13 3.24 -25.01
C PHE A 141 19.14 3.51 -26.53
N ILE A 142 17.97 3.75 -27.12
CA ILE A 142 17.84 4.12 -28.54
C ILE A 142 18.54 5.46 -28.82
N TYR A 143 18.34 6.46 -27.96
CA TYR A 143 19.00 7.75 -28.08
C TYR A 143 20.52 7.63 -28.04
N HIS A 144 21.08 6.94 -27.05
CA HIS A 144 22.53 6.74 -26.93
C HIS A 144 23.11 5.92 -28.08
N ARG A 145 22.39 4.90 -28.58
CA ARG A 145 22.77 4.15 -29.78
C ARG A 145 22.83 5.08 -30.99
N ARG A 146 21.82 5.92 -31.21
CA ARG A 146 21.76 6.88 -32.33
C ARG A 146 22.89 7.93 -32.25
N VAL A 147 23.18 8.45 -31.06
CA VAL A 147 24.32 9.37 -30.85
C VAL A 147 25.65 8.67 -31.14
N ARG A 148 25.80 7.40 -30.76
CA ARG A 148 27.02 6.61 -31.02
C ARG A 148 27.22 6.33 -32.51
N GLU A 149 26.17 5.96 -33.24
CA GLU A 149 26.25 5.76 -34.70
C GLU A 149 26.59 7.06 -35.42
N ARG A 150 25.97 8.20 -35.05
CA ARG A 150 26.33 9.50 -35.64
C ARG A 150 27.78 9.94 -35.40
N ARG A 151 28.40 9.53 -34.29
CA ARG A 151 29.84 9.74 -34.07
C ARG A 151 30.72 8.88 -34.97
N LYS A 152 30.30 7.64 -35.29
CA LYS A 152 31.05 6.76 -36.21
C LYS A 152 30.99 7.26 -37.65
N GLU A 153 29.87 7.87 -38.02
CA GLU A 153 29.65 8.46 -39.35
C GLU A 153 30.37 9.82 -39.55
N GLY A 154 31.15 10.29 -38.57
CA GLY A 154 31.94 11.52 -38.71
C GLY A 154 31.13 12.82 -38.75
N TYR A 155 29.86 12.79 -38.32
CA TYR A 155 28.99 13.98 -38.31
C TYR A 155 29.45 15.00 -37.26
N THR A 156 29.98 16.14 -37.73
CA THR A 156 30.15 17.35 -36.93
C THR A 156 28.78 18.00 -36.69
N PHE A 157 28.41 18.21 -35.42
CA PHE A 157 27.19 18.93 -35.09
C PHE A 157 27.29 20.37 -35.61
N PRO A 158 26.24 20.91 -36.25
CA PRO A 158 26.25 22.32 -36.64
C PRO A 158 26.36 23.18 -35.38
N PRO A 159 27.09 24.31 -35.43
CA PRO A 159 27.22 25.20 -34.29
C PRO A 159 25.84 25.65 -33.83
N ARG A 160 25.64 25.61 -32.51
CA ARG A 160 24.40 26.03 -31.86
C ARG A 160 24.26 27.53 -32.10
N GLN A 161 23.24 27.94 -32.88
CA GLN A 161 22.83 29.34 -33.02
C GLN A 161 22.21 29.84 -31.71
#